data_AF-A0A5J4UMJ0-F1
#
_entry.id   AF-A0A5J4UMJ0-F1
#
_cell.length_a   1.000
_cell.length_b   1.000
_cell.length_c   1.000
_cell.angle_alpha   90.00
_cell.angle_beta   90.00
_cell.angle_gamma   90.00
#
_symmetry.space_group_name_H-M   'P 1'
#
loop_
_entity.id
_entity.type
_entity.pdbx_description
1 polymer ?
#
loop_
_entity_poly.entity_id
_entity_poly.type
_entity_poly.pdbx_seq_one_letter_code
_entity_poly.pdbx_strand_id
1 'polypeptide(L)'
;MTDEGTRRPLHSDPIDVLNISFSMSSGLSFAQLVLRLKTDGLPEDEQIAVLQQMIFFASRSDQDLRIAVESEGIEISSSLFTKTPNKRIKQLCIGLIGMIGQLGVEDEQKEEWIDLCIPLSKLLFSSDNELQRRGKNSLMNLIELNENVVSCLLQIGFLDRSSDALNSIPSQSFSSSSPQTTITSSSSFVMNIL
;
A
#
# COMPACT_ATOMS: atom_id res chain seq x y z
N MET A 1 64.30 -0.59 -26.17
CA MET A 1 63.32 -1.34 -26.98
C MET A 1 62.72 -2.37 -26.03
N THR A 2 61.60 -2.01 -25.37
CA THR A 2 60.23 -2.57 -25.56
C THR A 2 60.10 -3.93 -24.87
N ASP A 3 59.11 -4.25 -24.02
CA ASP A 3 57.77 -3.73 -23.84
C ASP A 3 57.21 -4.21 -22.47
N GLU A 4 56.24 -3.47 -21.99
CA GLU A 4 55.59 -3.49 -20.68
C GLU A 4 54.34 -4.38 -20.76
N GLY A 5 54.21 -5.38 -19.88
CA GLY A 5 53.15 -6.40 -19.94
C GLY A 5 52.39 -6.58 -18.63
N THR A 6 51.81 -5.51 -18.11
CA THR A 6 50.97 -5.47 -16.90
C THR A 6 49.70 -6.31 -17.05
N ARG A 7 49.66 -7.51 -16.44
CA ARG A 7 48.42 -8.27 -16.24
C ARG A 7 47.74 -7.83 -14.94
N ARG A 8 46.65 -7.09 -15.08
CA ARG A 8 45.72 -6.66 -14.02
C ARG A 8 45.02 -7.88 -13.39
N PRO A 9 44.89 -7.95 -12.05
CA PRO A 9 43.81 -8.73 -11.44
C PRO A 9 42.50 -7.95 -11.58
N LEU A 10 41.43 -8.64 -11.98
CA LEU A 10 40.07 -8.11 -11.97
C LEU A 10 39.67 -7.81 -10.51
N HIS A 11 39.53 -6.52 -10.22
CA HIS A 11 38.94 -6.00 -9.00
C HIS A 11 37.45 -6.27 -9.06
N SER A 12 37.01 -7.36 -8.44
CA SER A 12 35.61 -7.56 -8.09
C SER A 12 35.41 -6.90 -6.73
N ASP A 13 35.05 -5.62 -6.72
CA ASP A 13 34.52 -4.98 -5.52
C ASP A 13 33.23 -5.70 -5.11
N PRO A 14 33.17 -6.34 -3.94
CA PRO A 14 31.89 -6.66 -3.35
C PRO A 14 31.29 -5.34 -2.88
N ILE A 15 30.16 -4.97 -3.47
CA ILE A 15 29.25 -3.93 -3.00
C ILE A 15 29.18 -4.02 -1.47
N ASP A 16 29.58 -2.93 -0.79
CA ASP A 16 29.42 -2.74 0.64
C ASP A 16 27.93 -2.87 0.99
N VAL A 17 27.49 -4.11 1.26
CA VAL A 17 26.23 -4.38 1.92
C VAL A 17 26.38 -3.80 3.32
N LEU A 18 25.83 -2.59 3.49
CA LEU A 18 25.71 -1.88 4.76
C LEU A 18 25.33 -2.88 5.85
N ASN A 19 26.30 -3.18 6.69
CA ASN A 19 26.16 -4.08 7.83
C ASN A 19 25.35 -3.35 8.90
N ILE A 20 24.02 -3.43 8.79
CA ILE A 20 23.11 -2.84 9.77
C ILE A 20 23.14 -3.75 11.00
N SER A 21 24.03 -3.44 11.94
CA SER A 21 24.06 -4.14 13.24
C SER A 21 22.83 -3.73 14.06
N PHE A 22 21.88 -4.65 14.22
CA PHE A 22 20.74 -4.47 15.12
C PHE A 22 21.09 -4.94 16.53
N SER A 23 21.11 -4.01 17.49
CA SER A 23 21.22 -4.33 18.91
C SER A 23 19.85 -4.79 19.43
N MET A 24 19.74 -6.05 19.84
CA MET A 24 18.48 -6.72 20.19
C MET A 24 18.15 -6.53 21.68
N SER A 25 17.13 -5.74 21.97
CA SER A 25 16.38 -5.80 23.23
C SER A 25 15.14 -6.68 22.99
N SER A 26 14.79 -7.53 23.95
CA SER A 26 13.64 -8.46 23.94
C SER A 26 12.47 -7.94 23.10
N GLY A 27 12.17 -8.63 22.00
CA GLY A 27 11.43 -8.08 20.86
C GLY A 27 10.03 -7.57 21.22
N LEU A 28 9.81 -6.27 21.03
CA LEU A 28 8.48 -5.67 21.07
C LEU A 28 7.59 -6.29 19.98
N SER A 29 6.30 -6.46 20.27
CA SER A 29 5.33 -6.82 19.24
C SER A 29 5.16 -5.67 18.25
N PHE A 30 4.70 -5.96 17.03
CA PHE A 30 4.45 -4.92 16.03
C PHE A 30 3.48 -3.85 16.54
N ALA A 31 2.42 -4.24 17.27
CA ALA A 31 1.49 -3.30 17.88
C ALA A 31 2.17 -2.37 18.91
N GLN A 32 3.14 -2.88 19.70
CA GLN A 32 3.91 -2.05 20.62
C GLN A 32 4.82 -1.07 19.88
N LEU A 33 5.39 -1.47 18.74
CA LEU A 33 6.17 -0.56 17.88
C LEU A 33 5.29 0.56 17.31
N VAL A 34 4.07 0.23 16.86
CA VAL A 34 3.07 1.23 16.41
C VAL A 34 2.75 2.21 17.54
N LEU A 35 2.47 1.72 18.75
CA LEU A 35 2.19 2.58 19.90
C LEU A 35 3.38 3.49 20.24
N ARG A 36 4.61 3.00 20.09
CA ARG A 36 5.81 3.81 20.30
C ARG A 36 5.91 4.95 19.30
N LEU A 37 5.65 4.72 18.01
CA LEU A 37 5.62 5.79 17.00
C LEU A 37 4.47 6.78 17.18
N LYS A 38 3.38 6.39 17.84
CA LYS A 38 2.28 7.31 18.22
C LYS A 38 2.66 8.25 19.36
N THR A 39 3.78 8.03 20.04
CA THR A 39 4.21 8.88 21.16
C THR A 39 4.72 10.22 20.63
N ASP A 40 4.07 11.31 21.03
CA ASP A 40 4.47 12.65 20.61
C ASP A 40 5.88 13.00 21.11
N GLY A 41 6.67 13.62 20.23
CA GLY A 41 8.03 14.06 20.57
C GLY A 41 9.07 12.94 20.65
N LEU A 42 8.80 11.74 20.14
CA LEU A 42 9.80 10.69 20.03
C LEU A 42 11.02 11.19 19.22
N PRO A 43 12.26 11.07 19.71
CA PRO A 43 13.45 11.53 18.99
C PRO A 43 13.59 10.87 17.61
N GLU A 44 14.16 11.58 16.63
CA GLU A 44 14.31 11.06 15.26
C GLU A 44 15.10 9.74 15.20
N ASP A 45 16.17 9.61 16.00
CA ASP A 45 16.97 8.38 16.08
C ASP A 45 16.14 7.19 16.60
N GLU A 46 15.23 7.45 17.54
CA GLU A 46 14.30 6.43 18.04
C GLU A 46 13.21 6.10 17.01
N GLN A 47 12.68 7.10 16.30
CA GLN A 47 11.74 6.86 15.20
C GLN A 47 12.37 5.97 14.12
N ILE A 48 13.62 6.25 13.75
CA ILE A 48 14.41 5.44 12.81
C ILE A 48 14.54 4.00 13.33
N ALA A 49 14.98 3.83 14.58
CA ALA A 49 15.16 2.51 15.17
C ALA A 49 13.85 1.71 15.21
N VAL A 50 12.73 2.35 15.55
CA VAL A 50 11.42 1.71 15.60
C VAL A 50 10.93 1.30 14.20
N LEU A 51 11.03 2.20 13.20
CA LEU A 51 10.67 1.86 11.82
C LEU A 51 11.52 0.70 11.28
N GLN A 52 12.82 0.71 11.55
CA GLN A 52 13.71 -0.38 11.18
C GLN A 52 13.32 -1.70 11.85
N GLN A 53 12.93 -1.69 13.12
CA GLN A 53 12.41 -2.87 13.82
C GLN A 53 11.08 -3.35 13.22
N MET A 54 10.20 -2.44 12.80
CA MET A 54 8.93 -2.80 12.15
C MET A 54 9.17 -3.46 10.78
N ILE A 55 10.09 -2.92 9.98
CA ILE A 55 10.50 -3.52 8.69
C ILE A 55 11.12 -4.90 8.91
N PHE A 56 12.04 -5.00 9.87
CA PHE A 56 12.62 -6.30 10.23
C PHE A 56 11.53 -7.29 10.67
N PHE A 57 10.58 -6.86 11.52
CA PHE A 57 9.47 -7.69 11.94
C PHE A 57 8.63 -8.20 10.76
N ALA A 58 8.17 -7.31 9.89
CA ALA A 58 7.30 -7.65 8.76
C ALA A 58 7.98 -8.54 7.69
N SER A 59 9.31 -8.57 7.66
CA SER A 59 10.09 -9.40 6.73
C SER A 59 10.43 -10.80 7.24
N ARG A 60 10.13 -11.12 8.50
CA ARG A 60 10.53 -12.41 9.12
C ARG A 60 9.74 -13.60 8.63
N SER A 61 8.42 -13.44 8.45
CA SER A 61 7.53 -14.52 8.06
C SER A 61 6.20 -13.97 7.53
N ASP A 62 5.45 -14.79 6.78
CA ASP A 62 4.10 -14.43 6.32
C ASP A 62 3.14 -14.17 7.49
N GLN A 63 3.33 -14.86 8.62
CA GLN A 63 2.54 -14.66 9.83
C GLN A 63 2.84 -13.29 10.47
N ASP A 64 4.10 -12.90 10.55
CA ASP A 64 4.51 -11.59 11.08
C ASP A 64 4.06 -10.46 10.15
N LEU A 65 4.12 -10.68 8.83
CA LEU A 65 3.56 -9.77 7.84
C LEU A 65 2.06 -9.59 8.02
N ARG A 66 1.30 -10.68 8.23
CA ARG A 66 -0.14 -10.60 8.52
C ARG A 66 -0.42 -9.78 9.79
N ILE A 67 0.38 -9.98 10.85
CA ILE A 67 0.28 -9.16 12.07
C ILE A 67 0.55 -7.68 11.75
N ALA A 68 1.53 -7.38 10.89
CA ALA A 68 1.83 -6.02 10.46
C ALA A 68 0.69 -5.41 9.60
N VAL A 69 -0.01 -6.21 8.80
CA VAL A 69 -1.22 -5.80 8.07
C VAL A 69 -2.36 -5.49 9.05
N GLU A 70 -2.51 -6.26 10.12
CA GLU A 70 -3.57 -6.11 11.12
C GLU A 70 -3.28 -5.02 12.17
N SER A 71 -2.03 -4.60 12.31
CA SER A 71 -1.60 -3.53 13.21
C SER A 71 -1.45 -2.25 12.41
N GLU A 72 -1.93 -1.07 12.83
CA GLU A 72 -2.00 0.23 12.09
C GLU A 72 -0.65 0.80 11.54
N GLY A 73 0.22 -0.04 10.98
CA GLY A 73 1.55 0.26 10.46
C GLY A 73 1.49 1.13 9.21
N ILE A 74 0.51 0.92 8.32
CA ILE A 74 0.34 1.75 7.12
C ILE A 74 -0.05 3.17 7.54
N GLU A 75 -1.05 3.30 8.41
CA GLU A 75 -1.58 4.58 8.86
C GLU A 75 -0.53 5.37 9.66
N ILE A 76 0.14 4.74 10.62
CA ILE A 76 1.15 5.43 11.43
C ILE A 76 2.36 5.86 10.60
N SER A 77 2.80 5.03 9.63
CA SER A 77 3.91 5.36 8.75
C SER A 77 3.55 6.50 7.79
N SER A 78 2.33 6.47 7.24
CA SER A 78 1.82 7.54 6.38
C SER A 78 1.71 8.85 7.15
N SER A 79 1.20 8.81 8.39
CA SER A 79 1.13 10.00 9.26
C SER A 79 2.50 10.54 9.63
N LEU A 80 3.47 9.65 9.92
CA LEU A 80 4.82 10.06 10.26
C LEU A 80 5.53 10.69 9.06
N PHE A 81 5.33 10.14 7.86
CA PHE A 81 5.88 10.66 6.61
C PHE A 81 5.47 12.12 6.37
N THR A 82 4.21 12.48 6.64
CA THR A 82 3.71 13.85 6.42
C THR A 82 4.21 14.85 7.45
N LYS A 83 4.60 14.39 8.64
CA LYS A 83 5.04 15.25 9.75
C LYS A 83 6.54 15.51 9.77
N THR A 84 7.34 14.59 9.23
CA THR A 84 8.81 14.66 9.36
C THR A 84 9.47 15.33 8.14
N PRO A 85 10.45 16.22 8.35
CA PRO A 85 11.35 16.67 7.29
C PRO A 85 12.50 15.70 7.03
N ASN A 86 12.70 14.68 7.90
CA ASN A 86 13.83 13.78 7.82
C ASN A 86 13.67 12.77 6.68
N LYS A 87 14.52 12.89 5.65
CA LYS A 87 14.51 12.02 4.46
C LYS A 87 14.65 10.54 4.78
N ARG A 88 15.46 10.17 5.78
CA ARG A 88 15.65 8.77 6.17
C ARG A 88 14.37 8.18 6.75
N ILE A 89 13.66 8.95 7.58
CA ILE A 89 12.38 8.52 8.16
C ILE A 89 11.34 8.34 7.05
N LYS A 90 11.28 9.29 6.09
CA LYS A 90 10.40 9.15 4.92
C LYS A 90 10.65 7.89 4.12
N GLN A 91 11.92 7.58 3.82
CA GLN A 91 12.31 6.38 3.09
C GLN A 91 11.94 5.10 3.85
N LEU A 92 12.12 5.08 5.18
CA LEU A 92 11.69 3.97 6.01
C LEU A 92 10.16 3.81 6.05
N CYS A 93 9.40 4.92 6.08
CA CYS A 93 7.93 4.88 5.97
C CYS A 93 7.49 4.29 4.63
N ILE A 94 8.06 4.77 3.51
CA ILE A 94 7.79 4.23 2.17
C ILE A 94 8.10 2.73 2.14
N GLY A 95 9.28 2.34 2.61
CA GLY A 95 9.73 0.94 2.62
C GLY A 95 8.83 0.03 3.46
N LEU A 96 8.39 0.48 4.63
CA LEU A 96 7.46 -0.27 5.48
C LEU A 96 6.09 -0.43 4.82
N ILE A 97 5.54 0.64 4.25
CA ILE A 97 4.23 0.59 3.55
C ILE A 97 4.32 -0.32 2.32
N GLY A 98 5.39 -0.20 1.54
CA GLY A 98 5.68 -1.09 0.41
C GLY A 98 5.75 -2.54 0.84
N MET A 99 6.50 -2.84 1.91
CA MET A 99 6.62 -4.20 2.46
C MET A 99 5.28 -4.77 2.94
N ILE A 100 4.50 -4.01 3.72
CA ILE A 100 3.17 -4.46 4.19
C ILE A 100 2.24 -4.72 3.02
N GLY A 101 2.31 -3.89 1.96
CA GLY A 101 1.55 -4.09 0.73
C GLY A 101 2.07 -5.23 -0.16
N GLN A 102 3.15 -5.92 0.22
CA GLN A 102 3.87 -6.91 -0.60
C GLN A 102 4.33 -6.35 -1.95
N LEU A 103 4.73 -5.08 -1.94
CA LEU A 103 5.14 -4.35 -3.12
C LEU A 103 6.66 -4.29 -3.13
N GLY A 104 7.25 -4.87 -4.18
CA GLY A 104 8.65 -4.59 -4.51
C GLY A 104 8.84 -3.08 -4.68
N VAL A 105 9.87 -2.54 -4.03
CA VAL A 105 10.34 -1.18 -4.29
C VAL A 105 11.16 -1.25 -5.57
N GLU A 106 10.52 -1.02 -6.71
CA GLU A 106 11.23 -0.91 -7.99
C GLU A 106 11.62 0.55 -8.22
N ASP A 107 12.92 0.79 -8.10
CA ASP A 107 13.74 1.82 -8.74
C ASP A 107 13.46 3.31 -8.48
N GLU A 108 14.52 4.10 -8.65
CA GLU A 108 14.71 5.50 -8.32
C GLU A 108 13.74 6.45 -9.04
N GLN A 109 12.56 6.68 -8.48
CA GLN A 109 11.81 7.92 -8.72
C GLN A 109 12.20 8.97 -7.68
N LYS A 110 12.45 10.20 -8.13
CA LYS A 110 13.06 11.27 -7.32
C LYS A 110 12.07 12.02 -6.42
N GLU A 111 10.78 11.68 -6.47
CA GLU A 111 9.73 12.43 -5.80
C GLU A 111 9.08 11.60 -4.69
N GLU A 112 9.46 11.91 -3.44
CA GLU A 112 9.07 11.18 -2.23
C GLU A 112 7.54 10.96 -2.11
N TRP A 113 6.73 11.88 -2.64
CA TRP A 113 5.27 11.76 -2.64
C TRP A 113 4.74 10.74 -3.65
N ILE A 114 5.36 10.64 -4.83
CA ILE A 114 5.04 9.61 -5.83
C ILE A 114 5.36 8.23 -5.26
N ASP A 115 6.53 8.08 -4.63
CA ASP A 115 6.98 6.84 -4.01
C ASP A 115 6.06 6.35 -2.89
N LEU A 116 5.37 7.29 -2.21
CA LEU A 116 4.34 6.95 -1.22
C LEU A 116 2.97 6.67 -1.87
N CYS A 117 2.60 7.43 -2.91
CA CYS A 117 1.32 7.27 -3.60
C CYS A 117 1.21 5.92 -4.35
N ILE A 118 2.32 5.44 -4.93
CA ILE A 118 2.37 4.14 -5.63
C ILE A 118 1.89 2.99 -4.72
N PRO A 119 2.52 2.74 -3.55
CA PRO A 119 2.15 1.61 -2.74
C PRO A 119 0.77 1.74 -2.11
N LEU A 120 0.37 2.96 -1.72
CA LEU A 120 -0.97 3.20 -1.20
C LEU A 120 -2.07 3.03 -2.25
N SER A 121 -1.82 3.40 -3.51
CA SER A 121 -2.75 3.14 -4.61
C SER A 121 -2.90 1.65 -4.87
N LYS A 122 -1.79 0.89 -4.85
CA LYS A 122 -1.86 -0.57 -4.98
C LYS A 122 -2.62 -1.21 -3.82
N LEU A 123 -2.45 -0.73 -2.59
CA LEU A 123 -3.24 -1.16 -1.43
C LEU A 123 -4.74 -0.91 -1.64
N LEU A 124 -5.12 0.27 -2.11
CA LEU A 124 -6.53 0.63 -2.40
C LEU A 124 -7.19 -0.34 -3.40
N PHE A 125 -6.46 -0.74 -4.44
CA PHE A 125 -6.95 -1.67 -5.47
C PHE A 125 -6.69 -3.15 -5.12
N SER A 126 -6.30 -3.47 -3.89
CA SER A 126 -6.12 -4.84 -3.44
C SER A 126 -7.45 -5.59 -3.38
N SER A 127 -7.42 -6.89 -3.67
CA SER A 127 -8.55 -7.81 -3.43
C SER A 127 -8.72 -8.16 -1.94
N ASP A 128 -7.70 -7.88 -1.12
CA ASP A 128 -7.78 -8.01 0.33
C ASP A 128 -8.49 -6.78 0.92
N ASN A 129 -9.66 -7.01 1.53
CA ASN A 129 -10.51 -5.96 2.09
C ASN A 129 -9.79 -5.14 3.17
N GLU A 130 -8.90 -5.75 3.95
CA GLU A 130 -8.15 -5.06 4.99
C GLU A 130 -7.11 -4.13 4.35
N LEU A 131 -6.33 -4.62 3.39
CA LEU A 131 -5.37 -3.79 2.65
C LEU A 131 -6.07 -2.64 1.91
N GLN A 132 -7.20 -2.92 1.25
CA GLN A 132 -8.02 -1.92 0.59
C GLN A 132 -8.50 -0.84 1.57
N ARG A 133 -9.04 -1.24 2.73
CA ARG A 133 -9.53 -0.30 3.74
C ARG A 133 -8.42 0.62 4.24
N ARG A 134 -7.23 0.08 4.48
CA ARG A 134 -6.07 0.83 4.98
C ARG A 134 -5.45 1.74 3.94
N GLY A 135 -5.33 1.25 2.70
CA GLY A 135 -4.94 2.06 1.54
C GLY A 135 -5.87 3.26 1.38
N LYS A 136 -7.19 3.03 1.42
CA LYS A 136 -8.22 4.08 1.37
C LYS A 136 -8.04 5.12 2.48
N ASN A 137 -7.96 4.68 3.74
CA ASN A 137 -7.86 5.59 4.87
C ASN A 137 -6.57 6.43 4.81
N SER A 138 -5.45 5.81 4.45
CA SER A 138 -4.16 6.48 4.36
C SER A 138 -4.10 7.47 3.19
N LEU A 139 -4.62 7.10 2.01
CA LEU A 139 -4.72 8.02 0.87
C LEU A 139 -5.64 9.20 1.17
N MET A 140 -6.79 8.97 1.81
CA MET A 140 -7.70 10.05 2.15
C MET A 140 -7.03 11.06 3.09
N ASN A 141 -6.37 10.57 4.14
CA ASN A 141 -5.62 11.41 5.07
C ASN A 141 -4.48 12.18 4.35
N LEU A 142 -3.82 11.56 3.37
CA LEU A 142 -2.75 12.21 2.60
C LEU A 142 -3.27 13.35 1.73
N ILE A 143 -4.39 13.12 1.03
CA ILE A 143 -5.04 14.14 0.19
C ILE A 143 -5.47 15.34 1.04
N GLU A 144 -5.97 15.11 2.26
CA GLU A 144 -6.34 16.19 3.18
C GLU A 144 -5.15 17.02 3.67
N LEU A 145 -3.96 16.41 3.77
CA LEU A 145 -2.76 17.04 4.32
C LEU A 145 -1.87 17.70 3.26
N ASN A 146 -1.94 17.30 1.99
CA ASN A 146 -1.08 17.83 0.95
C ASN A 146 -1.69 17.76 -0.45
N GLU A 147 -1.85 18.92 -1.10
CA GLU A 147 -2.43 19.04 -2.45
C GLU A 147 -1.59 18.36 -3.55
N ASN A 148 -0.27 18.25 -3.36
CA ASN A 148 0.63 17.59 -4.33
C ASN A 148 0.31 16.11 -4.48
N VAL A 149 -0.33 15.50 -3.48
CA VAL A 149 -0.78 14.10 -3.54
C VAL A 149 -1.74 13.89 -4.71
N VAL A 150 -2.63 14.85 -4.99
CA VAL A 150 -3.55 14.76 -6.12
C VAL A 150 -2.78 14.74 -7.45
N SER A 151 -1.77 15.61 -7.60
CA SER A 151 -0.91 15.60 -8.79
C SER A 151 -0.16 14.27 -8.93
N CYS A 152 0.41 13.76 -7.83
CA CYS A 152 1.09 12.45 -7.82
C CYS A 152 0.14 11.33 -8.25
N LEU A 153 -1.08 11.29 -7.73
CA LEU A 153 -2.10 10.30 -8.10
C LEU A 153 -2.44 10.36 -9.60
N LEU A 154 -2.59 11.56 -10.16
CA LEU A 154 -2.80 11.72 -11.59
C LEU A 154 -1.61 11.21 -12.41
N GLN A 155 -0.38 11.53 -11.98
CA GLN A 155 0.84 11.10 -12.67
C GLN A 155 1.01 9.57 -12.70
N ILE A 156 0.61 8.87 -11.64
CA ILE A 156 0.70 7.39 -11.58
C ILE A 156 -0.50 6.68 -12.24
N GLY A 157 -1.36 7.39 -12.97
CA GLY A 157 -2.49 6.81 -13.71
C GLY A 157 -3.63 6.34 -12.81
N PHE A 158 -3.88 7.02 -11.68
CA PHE A 158 -4.92 6.62 -10.73
C PHE A 158 -6.33 6.58 -11.34
N LEU A 159 -6.66 7.52 -12.24
CA LEU A 159 -7.96 7.56 -12.91
C LEU A 159 -8.17 6.38 -13.85
N ASP A 160 -7.14 5.98 -14.59
CA ASP A 160 -7.21 4.83 -15.50
C ASP A 160 -7.47 3.55 -14.71
N ARG A 161 -6.69 3.33 -13.63
CA ARG A 161 -6.90 2.18 -12.74
C ARG A 161 -8.27 2.19 -12.06
N SER A 162 -8.77 3.37 -11.69
CA SER A 162 -10.12 3.49 -11.13
C SER A 162 -11.19 3.11 -12.14
N SER A 163 -11.02 3.52 -13.41
CA SER A 163 -11.92 3.14 -14.50
C SER A 163 -11.92 1.63 -14.73
N ASP A 164 -10.74 1.01 -14.78
CA ASP A 164 -10.59 -0.44 -14.92
C ASP A 164 -11.24 -1.20 -13.77
N ALA A 165 -11.01 -0.76 -12.52
CA ALA A 165 -11.62 -1.35 -11.34
C ALA A 165 -13.15 -1.28 -11.40
N LEU A 166 -13.73 -0.16 -11.83
CA LEU A 166 -15.18 -0.01 -12.00
C LEU A 166 -15.74 -0.93 -13.10
N ASN A 167 -15.02 -1.08 -14.21
CA ASN A 167 -15.41 -1.98 -15.31
C ASN A 167 -15.32 -3.47 -14.92
N SER A 168 -14.47 -3.81 -13.95
CA SER A 168 -14.34 -5.16 -13.43
C SER A 168 -15.48 -5.58 -12.50
N ILE A 169 -16.29 -4.62 -12.03
CA ILE A 169 -17.49 -4.90 -11.24
C ILE A 169 -18.45 -5.64 -12.18
N PRO A 170 -18.85 -6.89 -11.86
CA PRO A 170 -19.77 -7.62 -12.69
C PRO A 170 -21.00 -6.75 -12.90
N SER A 171 -21.30 -6.43 -14.17
CA SER A 171 -22.60 -5.91 -14.53
C SER A 171 -23.58 -6.96 -14.03
N GLN A 172 -24.27 -6.68 -12.93
CA GLN A 172 -25.41 -7.48 -12.54
C GLN A 172 -26.34 -7.42 -13.74
N SER A 173 -26.31 -8.44 -14.58
CA SER A 173 -27.42 -8.74 -15.44
C SER A 173 -28.57 -8.89 -14.47
N PHE A 174 -29.38 -7.85 -14.36
CA PHE A 174 -30.72 -7.96 -13.83
C PHE A 174 -31.44 -8.92 -14.78
N SER A 175 -31.21 -10.22 -14.56
CA SER A 175 -31.99 -11.29 -15.11
C SER A 175 -33.35 -11.11 -14.47
N SER A 176 -34.16 -10.25 -15.07
CA SER A 176 -35.57 -10.14 -14.77
C SER A 176 -36.16 -11.52 -15.00
N SER A 177 -36.31 -12.30 -13.94
CA SER A 177 -37.27 -13.39 -13.92
C SER A 177 -38.63 -12.74 -14.15
N SER A 178 -39.07 -12.72 -15.41
CA SER A 178 -40.44 -12.36 -15.75
C SER A 178 -41.36 -13.36 -15.03
N PRO A 179 -42.28 -12.92 -14.15
CA PRO A 179 -43.36 -13.78 -13.74
C PRO A 179 -44.26 -13.92 -14.97
N GLN A 180 -44.23 -15.09 -15.60
CA GLN A 180 -45.23 -15.50 -16.57
C GLN A 180 -46.57 -15.54 -15.84
N THR A 181 -47.35 -14.47 -15.95
CA THR A 181 -48.74 -14.43 -15.53
C THR A 181 -49.53 -15.31 -16.51
N THR A 182 -49.81 -16.54 -16.10
CA THR A 182 -50.83 -17.37 -16.74
C THR A 182 -52.16 -16.63 -16.63
N ILE A 183 -52.61 -16.03 -17.74
CA ILE A 183 -53.94 -15.42 -17.85
C ILE A 183 -54.95 -16.57 -17.92
N THR A 184 -55.51 -16.94 -16.77
CA THR A 184 -56.66 -17.83 -16.71
C THR A 184 -57.89 -17.04 -17.16
N SER A 185 -58.33 -17.25 -18.40
CA SER A 185 -59.50 -16.60 -18.99
C SER A 185 -60.79 -17.07 -18.31
N SER A 186 -61.36 -16.25 -17.43
CA SER A 186 -62.71 -16.44 -16.89
C SER A 186 -63.73 -15.73 -17.79
N SER A 187 -64.46 -16.52 -18.57
CA SER A 187 -65.61 -16.10 -19.40
C SER A 187 -66.79 -15.66 -18.52
N SER A 188 -67.38 -14.49 -18.81
CA SER A 188 -68.83 -14.32 -19.01
C SER A 188 -69.22 -12.84 -19.16
N PHE A 189 -69.66 -12.41 -20.35
CA PHE A 189 -70.77 -11.46 -20.50
C PHE A 189 -71.41 -11.70 -21.87
N VAL A 190 -72.63 -12.24 -21.86
CA VAL A 190 -73.53 -12.35 -23.03
C VAL A 190 -74.32 -11.04 -23.07
N MET A 191 -74.21 -10.28 -24.15
CA MET A 191 -75.05 -9.11 -24.40
C MET A 191 -76.17 -9.53 -25.36
N ASN A 192 -77.40 -9.60 -24.83
CA ASN A 192 -78.60 -9.89 -25.59
C ASN A 192 -78.98 -8.65 -26.42
N ILE A 193 -79.13 -8.81 -27.73
CA ILE A 193 -79.65 -7.77 -28.63
C ILE A 193 -81.01 -8.24 -29.13
N LEU A 194 -82.06 -7.58 -28.66
CA LEU A 194 -83.40 -7.54 -29.24
C LEU A 194 -84.07 -6.23 -28.83
#